data_AF-A0A959UEK9-F1
#
_entry.id   AF-A0A959UEK9-F1
#
_cell.length_a   1.000
_cell.length_b   1.000
_cell.length_c   1.000
_cell.angle_alpha   90.00
_cell.angle_beta   90.00
_cell.angle_gamma   90.00
#
_symmetry.space_group_name_H-M   'P 1'
#
loop_
_entity.id
_entity.type
_entity.pdbx_description
1 polymer ?
#
loop_
_entity_poly.entity_id
_entity_poly.type
_entity_poly.pdbx_seq_one_letter_code
_entity_poly.pdbx_strand_id
1 'polypeptide(L)'
;MKNIIPLFLSIIGFVSLQAQDTFSIVAVDTVTGEIGSAGASCIGAPQIPQGCYILSDVLPGIGAIHTQAYYTAGNQSYAHSLMELEVSPEQMIDSLVEHDSGNNPTIRQYGIVDFYTGSPRTAGYSGVNCDDYKNHIVGP
;
A
#
# COMPACT_ATOMS: atom_id res chain seq x y z
N MET A 1 -37.60 0.06 -34.80
CA MET A 1 -36.63 0.87 -34.02
C MET A 1 -37.12 1.30 -32.63
N LYS A 2 -38.43 1.31 -32.32
CA LYS A 2 -38.94 1.70 -30.98
C LYS A 2 -38.74 0.67 -29.85
N ASN A 3 -38.49 -0.60 -30.17
CA ASN A 3 -38.37 -1.68 -29.17
C ASN A 3 -36.92 -2.00 -28.75
N ILE A 4 -35.93 -1.26 -29.27
CA ILE A 4 -34.50 -1.52 -28.98
C ILE A 4 -34.05 -0.75 -27.72
N ILE A 5 -34.66 0.40 -27.45
CA ILE A 5 -34.37 1.26 -26.29
C ILE A 5 -34.69 0.56 -24.94
N PRO A 6 -35.85 -0.10 -24.73
CA PRO A 6 -36.13 -0.78 -23.46
C PRO A 6 -35.21 -1.99 -23.22
N LEU A 7 -34.72 -2.64 -24.28
CA LEU A 7 -33.77 -3.75 -24.19
C LEU A 7 -32.37 -3.26 -23.76
N PHE A 8 -31.95 -2.08 -24.21
CA PHE A 8 -30.69 -1.47 -23.80
C PHE A 8 -30.72 -1.02 -22.33
N LEU A 9 -31.86 -0.50 -21.86
CA LEU A 9 -32.05 -0.15 -20.44
C LEU A 9 -32.04 -1.38 -19.52
N SER A 10 -32.54 -2.54 -19.96
CA SER A 10 -32.54 -3.74 -19.11
C SER A 10 -31.15 -4.36 -18.96
N ILE A 11 -30.24 -4.15 -19.91
CA ILE A 11 -28.85 -4.66 -19.85
C ILE A 11 -28.00 -3.85 -18.85
N ILE A 12 -28.27 -2.56 -18.69
CA ILE A 12 -27.54 -1.68 -17.75
C ILE A 12 -27.84 -2.03 -16.29
N GLY A 13 -29.02 -2.59 -15.99
CA GLY A 13 -29.43 -2.97 -14.63
C GLY A 13 -28.68 -4.16 -14.01
N PHE A 14 -27.77 -4.81 -14.73
CA PHE A 14 -27.01 -5.97 -14.26
C PHE A 14 -25.51 -5.73 -14.09
N VAL A 15 -25.02 -4.50 -14.26
CA VAL A 15 -23.60 -4.19 -14.09
C VAL A 15 -23.28 -4.05 -12.59
N SER A 16 -22.75 -5.11 -11.99
CA SER A 16 -22.15 -5.04 -10.65
C SER A 16 -20.79 -4.37 -10.75
N LEU A 17 -20.64 -3.19 -10.16
CA LEU A 17 -19.34 -2.56 -9.97
C LEU A 17 -18.71 -3.08 -8.67
N GLN A 18 -17.47 -3.55 -8.75
CA GLN A 18 -16.69 -4.00 -7.60
C GLN A 18 -15.68 -2.90 -7.25
N ALA A 19 -15.81 -2.30 -6.07
CA ALA A 19 -14.75 -1.45 -5.52
C ALA A 19 -13.60 -2.34 -5.03
N GLN A 20 -12.37 -1.96 -5.34
CA GLN A 20 -11.14 -2.66 -4.90
C GLN A 20 -10.17 -1.66 -4.24
N ASP A 21 -10.75 -0.62 -3.64
CA ASP A 21 -10.00 0.52 -3.11
C ASP A 21 -9.22 0.10 -1.87
N THR A 22 -8.02 0.64 -1.73
CA THR A 22 -7.16 0.45 -0.55
C THR A 22 -6.56 1.78 -0.15
N PHE A 23 -6.68 2.15 1.13
CA PHE A 23 -6.02 3.30 1.72
C PHE A 23 -5.34 2.91 3.01
N SER A 24 -4.20 3.54 3.30
CA SER A 24 -3.37 3.18 4.44
C SER A 24 -2.51 4.36 4.90
N ILE A 25 -2.09 4.33 6.15
CA ILE A 25 -1.22 5.32 6.78
C ILE A 25 -0.28 4.63 7.77
N VAL A 26 1.00 4.99 7.71
CA VAL A 26 1.98 4.75 8.76
C VAL A 26 2.43 6.09 9.31
N ALA A 27 2.68 6.16 10.62
CA ALA A 27 3.09 7.39 11.26
C ALA A 27 4.01 7.12 12.46
N VAL A 28 4.79 8.14 12.81
CA VAL A 28 5.57 8.19 14.04
C VAL A 28 5.16 9.42 14.85
N ASP A 29 5.00 9.25 16.16
CA ASP A 29 4.96 10.36 17.10
C ASP A 29 6.41 10.78 17.43
N THR A 30 6.83 11.95 16.95
CA THR A 30 8.21 12.43 17.13
C THR A 30 8.54 12.84 18.57
N VAL A 31 7.55 12.97 19.46
CA VAL A 31 7.76 13.29 20.88
C VAL A 31 8.03 12.02 21.68
N THR A 32 7.30 10.94 21.41
CA THR A 32 7.39 9.68 22.17
C THR A 32 8.22 8.61 21.46
N GLY A 33 8.40 8.71 20.14
CA GLY A 33 8.97 7.65 19.29
C GLY A 33 8.00 6.49 19.03
N GLU A 34 6.71 6.64 19.38
CA GLU A 34 5.70 5.61 19.12
C GLU A 34 5.38 5.53 17.64
N ILE A 35 5.17 4.31 17.15
CA ILE A 35 4.91 4.03 15.73
C ILE A 35 3.52 3.43 15.59
N GLY A 36 2.77 3.95 14.62
CA GLY A 36 1.39 3.54 14.35
C GLY A 36 1.17 3.17 12.88
N SER A 37 0.16 2.33 12.67
CA SER A 37 -0.31 1.92 11.35
C SER A 37 -1.83 1.76 11.35
N ALA A 38 -2.47 2.16 10.25
CA ALA A 38 -3.87 1.90 9.97
C ALA A 38 -4.12 1.74 8.48
N GLY A 39 -5.10 0.92 8.09
CA GLY A 39 -5.50 0.76 6.70
C GLY A 39 -6.87 0.14 6.54
N ALA A 40 -7.42 0.25 5.34
CA ALA A 40 -8.65 -0.42 4.95
C ALA A 40 -8.60 -0.79 3.47
N SER A 41 -9.32 -1.86 3.12
CA SER A 41 -9.48 -2.32 1.75
C SER A 41 -10.87 -2.86 1.52
N CYS A 42 -11.41 -2.67 0.32
CA CYS A 42 -12.61 -3.37 -0.13
C CYS A 42 -12.35 -4.86 -0.44
N ILE A 43 -11.07 -5.26 -0.49
CA ILE A 43 -10.66 -6.66 -0.68
C ILE A 43 -10.64 -7.35 0.68
N GLY A 44 -11.62 -8.23 0.89
CA GLY A 44 -11.79 -8.98 2.13
C GLY A 44 -11.64 -10.49 1.97
N ALA A 45 -12.16 -11.24 2.93
CA ALA A 45 -12.31 -12.68 2.80
C ALA A 45 -13.37 -13.01 1.71
N PRO A 46 -13.16 -14.05 0.88
CA PRO A 46 -12.11 -15.07 1.00
C PRO A 46 -10.76 -14.71 0.34
N GLN A 47 -10.66 -13.61 -0.40
CA GLN A 47 -9.48 -13.28 -1.21
C GLN A 47 -8.24 -13.01 -0.35
N ILE A 48 -8.41 -12.29 0.76
CA ILE A 48 -7.35 -12.02 1.74
C ILE A 48 -7.87 -12.46 3.11
N PRO A 49 -7.59 -13.69 3.55
CA PRO A 49 -8.09 -14.22 4.82
C PRO A 49 -7.71 -13.37 6.05
N GLN A 50 -6.53 -12.74 6.01
CA GLN A 50 -6.03 -11.83 7.05
C GLN A 50 -6.61 -10.41 6.93
N GLY A 51 -7.37 -10.12 5.86
CA GLY A 51 -7.84 -8.78 5.52
C GLY A 51 -6.70 -7.79 5.27
N CYS A 52 -7.02 -6.50 5.39
CA CYS A 52 -6.08 -5.40 5.18
C CYS A 52 -4.90 -5.35 6.17
N TYR A 53 -4.91 -6.17 7.22
CA TYR A 53 -3.75 -6.30 8.13
C TYR A 53 -2.48 -6.74 7.39
N ILE A 54 -2.61 -7.52 6.32
CA ILE A 54 -1.47 -8.04 5.54
C ILE A 54 -0.56 -6.94 4.97
N LEU A 55 -1.10 -5.73 4.81
CA LEU A 55 -0.36 -4.61 4.25
C LEU A 55 0.71 -4.09 5.23
N SER A 56 0.48 -4.26 6.54
CA SER A 56 1.19 -3.56 7.60
C SER A 56 2.27 -4.42 8.24
N ASP A 57 3.44 -3.82 8.38
CA ASP A 57 4.55 -4.34 9.17
C ASP A 57 5.08 -3.22 10.07
N VAL A 58 4.95 -3.40 11.38
CA VAL A 58 5.34 -2.41 12.38
C VAL A 58 6.48 -3.01 13.19
N LEU A 59 7.62 -2.34 13.21
CA LEU A 59 8.80 -2.68 13.99
C LEU A 59 8.88 -1.69 15.16
N PRO A 60 8.43 -2.07 16.37
CA PRO A 60 8.39 -1.15 17.50
C PRO A 60 9.76 -0.53 17.82
N GLY A 61 9.79 0.80 17.93
CA GLY A 61 11.01 1.57 18.16
C GLY A 61 11.91 1.78 16.93
N ILE A 62 11.54 1.25 15.76
CA ILE A 62 12.32 1.39 14.51
C ILE A 62 11.49 2.13 13.46
N GLY A 63 10.40 1.53 12.97
CA GLY A 63 9.57 2.12 11.92
C GLY A 63 8.35 1.27 11.56
N ALA A 64 7.64 1.69 10.51
CA ALA A 64 6.53 0.93 9.94
C ALA A 64 6.51 1.01 8.41
N ILE A 65 6.04 -0.08 7.80
CA ILE A 65 6.01 -0.31 6.37
C ILE A 65 4.59 -0.71 5.98
N HIS A 66 4.03 -0.04 4.98
CA HIS A 66 2.91 -0.53 4.20
C HIS A 66 3.36 -1.01 2.83
N THR A 67 3.05 -2.26 2.50
CA THR A 67 3.15 -2.82 1.14
C THR A 67 1.74 -3.07 0.61
N GLN A 68 1.38 -2.44 -0.51
CA GLN A 68 0.03 -2.57 -1.08
C GLN A 68 0.05 -2.47 -2.62
N ALA A 69 -1.12 -2.57 -3.23
CA ALA A 69 -1.34 -2.69 -4.67
C ALA A 69 -0.59 -3.89 -5.28
N TYR A 70 -1.32 -4.97 -5.56
CA TYR A 70 -0.72 -6.26 -5.93
C TYR A 70 0.36 -6.70 -4.93
N TYR A 71 0.01 -6.74 -3.65
CA TYR A 71 0.88 -7.14 -2.54
C TYR A 71 1.66 -8.42 -2.85
N THR A 72 2.93 -8.46 -2.42
CA THR A 72 3.73 -9.68 -2.39
C THR A 72 4.39 -9.84 -1.02
N ALA A 73 4.35 -11.05 -0.47
CA ALA A 73 5.04 -11.34 0.79
C ALA A 73 6.56 -11.15 0.68
N GLY A 74 7.13 -11.39 -0.51
CA GLY A 74 8.55 -11.17 -0.78
C GLY A 74 8.99 -9.71 -0.60
N ASN A 75 8.20 -8.76 -1.11
CA ASN A 75 8.52 -7.33 -0.94
C ASN A 75 8.37 -6.89 0.51
N GLN A 76 7.33 -7.36 1.22
CA GLN A 76 7.13 -7.04 2.63
C GLN A 76 8.29 -7.54 3.48
N SER A 77 8.71 -8.81 3.30
CA SER A 77 9.86 -9.37 4.01
C SER A 77 11.18 -8.70 3.64
N TYR A 78 11.36 -8.28 2.39
CA TYR A 78 12.56 -7.56 1.97
C TYR A 78 12.62 -6.15 2.59
N ALA A 79 11.51 -5.42 2.58
CA ALA A 79 11.38 -4.13 3.24
C ALA A 79 11.65 -4.25 4.75
N HIS A 80 11.14 -5.30 5.41
CA HIS A 80 11.44 -5.59 6.81
C HIS A 80 12.94 -5.67 7.08
N SER A 81 13.66 -6.50 6.31
CA SER A 81 15.11 -6.65 6.47
C SER A 81 15.89 -5.36 6.22
N LEU A 82 15.45 -4.52 5.27
CA LEU A 82 16.07 -3.21 5.05
C LEU A 82 15.85 -2.26 6.24
N MET A 83 14.68 -2.31 6.86
CA MET A 83 14.36 -1.51 8.04
C MET A 83 15.14 -1.97 9.27
N GLU A 84 15.32 -3.28 9.47
CA GLU A 84 16.20 -3.83 10.53
C GLU A 84 17.67 -3.39 10.35
N LEU A 85 18.08 -3.12 9.11
CA LEU A 85 19.41 -2.58 8.78
C LEU A 85 19.46 -1.04 8.82
N GLU A 86 18.40 -0.38 9.30
CA GLU A 86 18.27 1.07 9.43
C GLU A 86 18.43 1.86 8.11
N VAL A 87 18.22 1.19 6.97
CA VAL A 87 18.24 1.82 5.64
C VAL A 87 17.16 2.89 5.59
N SER A 88 17.48 4.07 5.04
CA SER A 88 16.51 5.17 4.98
C SER A 88 15.29 4.82 4.12
N PRO A 89 14.07 5.32 4.44
CA PRO A 89 12.86 5.02 3.69
C PRO A 89 13.01 5.29 2.19
N GLU A 90 13.69 6.37 1.79
CA GLU A 90 13.95 6.67 0.38
C GLU A 90 14.79 5.58 -0.29
N GLN A 91 15.89 5.16 0.35
CA GLN A 91 16.73 4.07 -0.17
C GLN A 91 16.00 2.73 -0.16
N MET A 92 15.11 2.50 0.80
CA MET A 92 14.24 1.32 0.81
C MET A 92 13.32 1.30 -0.41
N ILE A 93 12.69 2.44 -0.74
CA ILE A 93 11.85 2.56 -1.94
C ILE A 93 12.65 2.27 -3.20
N ASP A 94 13.81 2.90 -3.37
CA ASP A 94 14.67 2.68 -4.54
C ASP A 94 15.03 1.18 -4.68
N SER A 95 15.40 0.55 -3.57
CA SER A 95 15.77 -0.86 -3.55
C SER A 95 14.59 -1.80 -3.82
N LEU A 96 13.40 -1.48 -3.30
CA LEU A 96 12.17 -2.24 -3.56
C LEU A 96 11.73 -2.15 -5.02
N VAL A 97 11.91 -0.98 -5.64
CA VAL A 97 11.62 -0.79 -7.07
C VAL A 97 12.60 -1.59 -7.93
N GLU A 98 13.89 -1.56 -7.60
CA GLU A 98 14.93 -2.30 -8.34
C GLU A 98 14.79 -3.83 -8.17
N HIS A 99 14.39 -4.29 -6.99
CA HIS A 99 14.35 -5.72 -6.62
C HIS A 99 12.94 -6.25 -6.38
N ASP A 100 11.92 -5.70 -7.07
CA ASP A 100 10.52 -6.13 -6.92
C ASP A 100 10.41 -7.65 -7.09
N SER A 101 9.85 -8.34 -6.09
CA SER A 101 9.75 -9.80 -6.08
C SER A 101 8.88 -10.36 -7.22
N GLY A 102 8.05 -9.52 -7.85
CA GLY A 102 7.23 -9.87 -9.00
C GLY A 102 7.76 -9.32 -10.33
N ASN A 103 8.97 -8.74 -10.35
CA ASN A 103 9.59 -8.09 -11.51
C ASN A 103 8.71 -7.03 -12.20
N ASN A 104 7.80 -6.41 -11.44
CA ASN A 104 6.94 -5.34 -11.92
C ASN A 104 6.63 -4.36 -10.78
N PRO A 105 7.56 -3.46 -10.44
CA PRO A 105 7.33 -2.45 -9.41
C PRO A 105 6.23 -1.46 -9.82
N THR A 106 5.95 -1.31 -11.12
CA THR A 106 5.02 -0.28 -11.62
C THR A 106 3.56 -0.48 -11.21
N ILE A 107 3.21 -1.65 -10.66
CA ILE A 107 1.87 -1.95 -10.13
C ILE A 107 1.83 -1.96 -8.59
N ARG A 108 2.91 -1.55 -7.92
CA ARG A 108 3.06 -1.56 -6.45
C ARG A 108 2.86 -0.18 -5.83
N GLN A 109 2.50 -0.18 -4.56
CA GLN A 109 2.49 1.00 -3.70
C GLN A 109 3.15 0.69 -2.36
N TYR A 110 3.93 1.65 -1.87
CA TYR A 110 4.60 1.55 -0.59
C TYR A 110 4.42 2.87 0.20
N GLY A 111 4.32 2.75 1.51
CA GLY A 111 4.41 3.87 2.45
C GLY A 111 5.27 3.46 3.63
N ILE A 112 6.34 4.21 3.92
CA ILE A 112 7.36 3.82 4.89
C ILE A 112 7.67 5.01 5.77
N VAL A 113 7.72 4.78 7.09
CA VAL A 113 8.22 5.73 8.08
C VAL A 113 9.21 5.02 8.98
N ASP A 114 10.23 5.74 9.44
CA ASP A 114 11.04 5.31 10.57
C ASP A 114 11.34 6.46 11.52
N PHE A 115 11.92 6.11 12.67
CA PHE A 115 12.38 7.05 13.68
C PHE A 115 13.86 6.88 13.95
N TYR A 116 14.68 7.46 13.08
CA TYR A 116 16.13 7.30 13.13
C TYR A 116 16.80 8.41 13.94
N THR A 117 17.51 8.03 15.01
CA THR A 117 18.32 8.98 15.83
C THR A 117 17.54 10.20 16.32
N GLY A 118 16.25 10.04 16.62
CA GLY A 118 15.37 11.12 17.08
C GLY A 118 14.80 12.01 15.98
N SER A 119 14.95 11.62 14.71
CA SER A 119 14.34 12.32 13.57
C SER A 119 13.47 11.35 12.75
N PRO A 120 12.25 11.74 12.37
CA PRO A 120 11.45 10.93 11.48
C PRO A 120 12.03 10.96 10.06
N ARG A 121 11.95 9.83 9.35
CA ARG A 121 12.16 9.77 7.90
C ARG A 121 10.95 9.12 7.26
N THR A 122 10.57 9.54 6.06
CA THR A 122 9.36 9.05 5.40
C THR A 122 9.51 9.02 3.90
N ALA A 123 9.08 7.94 3.27
CA ALA A 123 9.01 7.85 1.82
C ALA A 123 7.74 7.12 1.38
N GLY A 124 7.30 7.42 0.17
CA GLY A 124 6.19 6.75 -0.48
C GLY A 124 6.49 6.49 -1.94
N TYR A 125 5.80 5.50 -2.50
CA TYR A 125 5.88 5.19 -3.92
C TYR A 125 4.50 4.78 -4.44
N SER A 126 4.18 5.23 -5.65
CA SER A 126 3.01 4.78 -6.39
C SER A 126 3.40 4.49 -7.82
N GLY A 127 3.36 3.21 -8.17
CA GLY A 127 3.66 2.76 -9.52
C GLY A 127 2.68 3.33 -10.54
N VAL A 128 3.20 3.68 -11.72
CA VAL A 128 2.42 4.33 -12.79
C VAL A 128 1.29 3.47 -13.34
N ASN A 129 1.33 2.16 -13.11
CA ASN A 129 0.35 1.18 -13.56
C ASN A 129 -0.54 0.63 -12.43
N CYS A 130 -0.53 1.22 -11.23
CA CYS A 130 -1.60 0.93 -10.27
C CYS A 130 -2.96 1.42 -10.82
N ASP A 131 -4.05 0.85 -10.30
CA ASP A 131 -5.41 1.27 -10.70
C ASP A 131 -5.68 2.73 -10.29
N ASP A 132 -6.35 3.49 -11.15
CA ASP A 132 -6.77 4.84 -10.81
C ASP A 132 -8.02 4.82 -9.91
N TYR A 133 -8.12 5.67 -8.89
CA TYR A 133 -7.16 6.68 -8.47
C TYR A 133 -6.00 6.11 -7.63
N LYS A 134 -4.78 6.57 -7.91
CA LYS A 134 -3.56 6.21 -7.18
C LYS A 134 -2.76 7.45 -6.78
N ASN A 135 -2.28 7.47 -5.54
CA ASN A 135 -1.32 8.46 -5.07
C ASN A 135 -0.68 7.99 -3.75
N HIS A 136 0.36 8.70 -3.32
CA HIS A 136 0.88 8.68 -1.96
C HIS A 136 1.09 10.12 -1.48
N ILE A 137 0.99 10.34 -0.18
CA ILE A 137 1.26 11.64 0.45
C ILE A 137 2.30 11.38 1.54
N VAL A 138 3.35 12.18 1.53
CA VAL A 138 4.38 12.17 2.58
C VAL A 138 4.07 13.30 3.56
N GLY A 139 4.19 13.00 4.85
CA GLY A 139 3.95 13.95 5.93
C GLY A 139 5.04 15.04 6.03
N PRO A 140 4.85 16.02 6.93
CA PRO A 140 5.83 17.05 7.22
C PRO A 140 7.10 16.52 7.93
#